data_AF-A0A6C1SYG5-F1
#
_entry.id   AF-A0A6C1SYG5-F1
#
_cell.length_a   1.000
_cell.length_b   1.000
_cell.length_c   1.000
_cell.angle_alpha   90.00
_cell.angle_beta   90.00
_cell.angle_gamma   90.00
#
_symmetry.space_group_name_H-M   'P 1'
#
loop_
_entity.id
_entity.type
_entity.pdbx_description
1 polymer ?
#
loop_
_entity_poly.entity_id
_entity_poly.type
_entity_poly.pdbx_seq_one_letter_code
_entity_poly.pdbx_strand_id
1 'polypeptide(L)' 'MPRCLPCAARLPALSMEDAYRVLQALGPMPAEALAAMVDYGLSDIEIGRYYGLPHDMITTLREHWKIADEE' A
#
# COMPACT_ATOMS: atom_id res chain seq x y z
N MET A 1 -27.35 -0.50 1.51
CA MET A 1 -26.20 -1.40 1.28
C MET A 1 -25.17 -1.12 2.36
N PRO A 2 -24.72 -2.09 3.17
CA PRO A 2 -23.70 -1.82 4.17
C PRO A 2 -22.37 -1.83 3.44
N ARG A 3 -21.65 -0.70 3.34
CA ARG A 3 -20.30 -0.71 2.77
C ARG A 3 -19.33 -0.19 3.82
N CYS A 4 -18.77 -1.21 4.49
CA CYS A 4 -17.52 -1.33 5.22
C CYS A 4 -16.91 -0.06 5.83
N LEU A 5 -16.70 -0.14 7.15
CA LEU A 5 -15.71 0.65 7.88
C LEU A 5 -14.39 0.66 7.10
N PRO A 6 -13.62 1.77 7.11
CA PRO A 6 -12.36 1.82 6.38
C PRO A 6 -11.46 0.69 6.87
N CYS A 7 -10.97 -0.13 5.94
CA CYS A 7 -9.92 -1.14 6.14
C CYS A 7 -8.56 -0.52 6.53
N ALA A 8 -8.54 0.65 7.18
CA ALA A 8 -7.36 1.32 7.70
C ALA A 8 -6.73 0.59 8.90
N ALA A 9 -7.37 -0.46 9.41
CA ALA A 9 -6.99 -1.15 10.65
C ALA A 9 -5.77 -2.08 10.54
N ARG A 10 -5.03 -2.05 9.43
CA ARG A 10 -3.95 -3.01 9.18
C ARG A 10 -2.72 -2.41 8.49
N LEU A 11 -2.43 -1.14 8.76
CA LEU A 11 -1.11 -0.61 8.45
C LEU A 11 -0.10 -1.24 9.42
N PRO A 12 1.11 -1.60 8.96
CA PRO A 12 2.17 -2.12 9.83
C PRO A 12 2.55 -1.09 10.90
N ALA A 13 3.49 -1.42 11.79
CA ALA A 13 3.99 -0.54 12.86
C ALA A 13 4.79 0.67 12.32
N LEU A 14 4.20 1.41 11.39
CA LEU A 14 4.65 2.68 10.87
C LEU A 14 4.31 3.78 11.87
N SER A 15 5.08 4.87 11.84
CA SER A 15 4.71 6.09 12.57
C SER A 15 3.34 6.58 12.10
N MET A 16 2.60 7.28 12.96
CA MET A 16 1.31 7.87 12.61
C MET A 16 1.42 8.77 11.36
N GLU A 17 2.53 9.51 11.21
CA GLU A 17 2.79 10.35 10.03
C GLU A 17 2.93 9.54 8.74
N ASP A 18 3.65 8.41 8.79
CA ASP A 18 3.82 7.53 7.64
C ASP A 18 2.50 6.86 7.26
N ALA A 19 1.71 6.44 8.25
CA ALA A 19 0.36 5.93 8.02
C ALA A 19 -0.53 6.96 7.30
N TYR A 20 -0.47 8.23 7.70
CA TYR A 20 -1.19 9.31 7.01
C TYR A 20 -0.69 9.56 5.59
N ARG A 21 0.63 9.48 5.35
CA ARG A 21 1.19 9.61 3.99
C ARG A 21 0.72 8.47 3.08
N VAL A 22 0.74 7.24 3.59
CA VAL A 22 0.27 6.06 2.86
C VAL A 22 -1.21 6.19 2.50
N LEU A 23 -2.05 6.60 3.45
CA LEU A 23 -3.49 6.80 3.20
C LEU A 23 -3.77 7.97 2.23
N GLN A 24 -3.00 9.04 2.28
CA GLN A 24 -3.13 10.15 1.33
C GLN A 24 -2.72 9.76 -0.09
N ALA A 25 -1.68 8.93 -0.22
CA ALA A 25 -1.12 8.56 -1.51
C ALA A 25 -1.88 7.40 -2.18
N LEU A 26 -2.16 6.32 -1.44
CA LEU A 26 -2.83 5.11 -1.96
C LEU A 26 -4.35 5.13 -1.74
N GLY A 27 -4.85 6.07 -0.95
CA GLY A 27 -6.27 6.22 -0.67
C GLY A 27 -6.78 5.35 0.50
N PRO A 28 -8.11 5.19 0.62
CA PRO A 28 -8.73 4.54 1.79
C PRO A 28 -8.49 3.03 1.87
N MET A 29 -8.00 2.41 0.79
CA MET A 29 -7.71 0.97 0.67
C MET A 29 -6.29 0.77 0.11
N PRO A 30 -5.26 1.01 0.95
CA PRO A 30 -3.88 1.02 0.48
C PRO A 30 -3.41 -0.35 -0.02
N ALA A 31 -3.90 -1.45 0.56
CA ALA A 31 -3.57 -2.81 0.12
C ALA A 31 -4.09 -3.13 -1.29
N GLU A 32 -5.33 -2.76 -1.61
CA GLU A 32 -5.92 -2.99 -2.94
C GLU A 32 -5.24 -2.13 -4.00
N ALA A 33 -4.93 -0.87 -3.67
CA ALA A 33 -4.20 0.01 -4.57
C ALA A 33 -2.81 -0.56 -4.89
N LEU A 34 -2.08 -1.02 -3.87
CA LEU A 34 -0.79 -1.69 -4.05
C LEU A 34 -0.89 -2.96 -4.89
N ALA A 35 -1.88 -3.82 -4.60
CA ALA A 35 -2.10 -5.05 -5.34
C ALA A 35 -2.39 -4.80 -6.83
N ALA A 36 -3.22 -3.80 -7.14
CA ALA A 36 -3.48 -3.41 -8.52
C ALA A 36 -2.20 -2.95 -9.25
N MET A 37 -1.33 -2.20 -8.56
CA MET A 37 -0.09 -1.70 -9.17
C MET A 37 0.93 -2.83 -9.40
N VAL A 38 0.96 -3.83 -8.52
CA VAL A 38 1.75 -5.05 -8.72
C VAL A 38 1.17 -5.87 -9.88
N ASP A 39 -0.15 -6.01 -9.99
CA ASP A 39 -0.83 -6.69 -11.12
C ASP A 39 -0.54 -6.00 -12.47
N TYR A 40 -0.36 -4.69 -12.47
CA TYR A 40 0.15 -3.94 -13.63
C TYR A 40 1.64 -4.20 -13.96
N GLY A 41 2.35 -4.98 -13.14
CA GLY A 41 3.76 -5.33 -13.31
C GLY A 41 4.74 -4.26 -12.84
N LEU A 42 4.30 -3.31 -11.99
CA LEU A 42 5.20 -2.27 -11.47
C LEU A 42 6.06 -2.80 -10.32
N SER A 43 7.35 -2.46 -10.37
CA SER A 43 8.28 -2.73 -9.28
C SER A 43 8.05 -1.78 -8.10
N ASP A 44 8.49 -2.17 -6.90
CA ASP A 44 8.33 -1.35 -5.67
C ASP A 44 8.92 0.06 -5.81
N ILE A 45 10.02 0.17 -6.56
CA ILE A 45 10.70 1.43 -6.87
C ILE A 45 9.80 2.32 -7.73
N GLU A 46 9.13 1.75 -8.73
CA GLU A 46 8.24 2.47 -9.64
C GLU A 46 6.97 2.91 -8.94
N ILE A 47 6.39 2.02 -8.12
CA ILE A 47 5.24 2.32 -7.26
C ILE A 47 5.60 3.46 -6.30
N GLY A 48 6.74 3.36 -5.61
CA GLY A 48 7.21 4.41 -4.71
C GLY A 48 7.40 5.75 -5.43
N ARG A 49 7.99 5.74 -6.63
CA ARG A 49 8.15 6.94 -7.44
C ARG A 49 6.82 7.54 -7.91
N TYR A 50 5.85 6.71 -8.25
CA TYR A 50 4.52 7.14 -8.68
C TYR A 50 3.74 7.83 -7.55
N TYR A 51 3.78 7.26 -6.35
CA TYR A 51 3.07 7.77 -5.18
C TYR A 51 3.87 8.76 -4.32
N GLY A 52 5.16 8.97 -4.63
CA GLY A 52 6.06 9.79 -3.82
C GLY A 52 6.38 9.18 -2.45
N LEU A 53 6.35 7.84 -2.35
CA LEU A 53 6.65 7.08 -1.14
C LEU A 53 8.01 6.40 -1.25
N PRO A 54 8.77 6.25 -0.14
CA PRO A 54 10.00 5.46 -0.14
C PRO A 54 9.72 4.00 -0.51
N HIS A 55 10.53 3.43 -1.40
CA HIS A 55 10.37 2.04 -1.86
C HIS A 55 10.44 1.03 -0.70
N ASP A 56 11.25 1.29 0.32
CA ASP A 56 11.35 0.46 1.53
C ASP A 56 10.00 0.34 2.28
N MET A 57 9.22 1.42 2.30
CA MET A 57 7.88 1.41 2.86
C MET A 57 6.91 0.62 1.99
N ILE A 58 7.01 0.72 0.66
CA ILE A 58 6.22 -0.08 -0.28
C ILE A 58 6.51 -1.57 -0.09
N THR A 59 7.79 -1.96 0.02
CA THR A 59 8.21 -3.33 0.30
C THR A 59 7.64 -3.82 1.63
N THR A 60 7.77 -3.04 2.71
CA THR A 60 7.21 -3.39 4.03
C THR A 60 5.69 -3.60 3.98
N LEU A 61 4.98 -2.74 3.24
CA LEU A 61 3.53 -2.84 3.06
C LEU A 61 3.14 -4.10 2.27
N ARG A 62 3.88 -4.43 1.20
CA ARG A 62 3.67 -5.67 0.43
C ARG A 62 3.93 -6.92 1.26
N GLU A 63 5.01 -6.96 2.02
CA GLU A 63 5.31 -8.07 2.93
C GLU A 63 4.23 -8.23 3.99
N HIS A 64 3.75 -7.11 4.56
CA HIS A 64 2.70 -7.13 5.57
C HIS A 64 1.38 -7.68 5.03
N TRP A 65 1.00 -7.30 3.81
CA TRP A 65 -0.24 -7.75 3.16
C TRP A 65 -0.07 -9.01 2.32
N LYS A 66 1.14 -9.57 2.24
CA LYS A 66 1.48 -10.74 1.43
C LYS A 66 1.05 -10.58 -0.04
N ILE A 67 1.27 -9.38 -0.58
CA ILE A 67 1.04 -9.08 -2.00
C ILE A 67 2.26 -9.61 -2.77
N ALA A 68 2.31 -10.93 -2.91
CA ALA A 68 3.28 -11.61 -3.75
C ALA A 68 2.85 -11.47 -5.22
N ASP A 69 3.84 -11.24 -6.08
CA ASP A 69 3.71 -11.51 -7.52
C ASP A 69 3.41 -13.01 -7.61
N GLU A 70 2.16 -13.40 -7.87
CA GLU A 70 1.85 -14.80 -8.15
C GLU A 70 2.50 -15.13 -9.50
N GLU A 71 3.66 -15.81 -9.45
CA GLU A 71 4.29 -16.50 -10.60
C GLU A 71 3.34 -17.53 -11.24
#